data_AF-A0A355V0K4-F1
#
_entry.id   AF-A0A355V0K4-F1
#
_cell.length_a   1.000
_cell.length_b   1.000
_cell.length_c   1.000
_cell.angle_alpha   90.00
_cell.angle_beta   90.00
_cell.angle_gamma   90.00
#
_symmetry.space_group_name_H-M   'P 1'
#
loop_
_entity.id
_entity.type
_entity.pdbx_description
1 polymer ?
#
loop_
_entity_poly.entity_id
_entity_poly.type
_entity_poly.pdbx_seq_one_letter_code
_entity_poly.pdbx_strand_id
1 'polypeptide(L)' 'MIDFGAEFKYHRQKAKLSQKDLAYLINTSQQNISRWEKNEVEPSISFCVALADYYGISLDELIGRDYNK' A
#
# COMPACT_ATOMS: atom_id res chain seq x y z
N MET A 1 -11.93 2.84 12.26
CA MET A 1 -11.00 3.82 11.65
C MET A 1 -10.17 3.03 10.64
N ILE A 2 -10.08 3.49 9.41
CA ILE A 2 -9.32 2.82 8.35
C ILE A 2 -7.82 3.02 8.66
N ASP A 3 -7.05 1.94 8.80
CA ASP A 3 -5.59 1.99 8.98
C ASP A 3 -4.92 1.58 7.67
N PHE A 4 -4.70 2.57 6.81
CA PHE A 4 -4.08 2.39 5.50
C PHE A 4 -2.70 1.74 5.62
N GLY A 5 -1.85 2.23 6.55
CA GLY A 5 -0.49 1.75 6.72
C GLY A 5 -0.43 0.27 7.12
N ALA A 6 -1.33 -0.18 7.99
CA ALA A 6 -1.43 -1.58 8.37
C ALA A 6 -1.89 -2.47 7.20
N GLU A 7 -2.92 -2.06 6.46
CA GLU A 7 -3.44 -2.83 5.32
C GLU A 7 -2.43 -2.89 4.17
N PHE A 8 -1.79 -1.76 3.86
CA PHE A 8 -0.75 -1.68 2.86
C PHE A 8 0.43 -2.59 3.18
N LYS A 9 0.87 -2.61 4.44
CA LYS A 9 1.91 -3.54 4.92
C LYS A 9 1.49 -5.00 4.77
N TYR A 10 0.23 -5.32 5.06
CA TYR A 10 -0.32 -6.67 4.89
C TYR A 10 -0.22 -7.13 3.43
N HIS A 11 -0.67 -6.33 2.47
CA HIS A 11 -0.58 -6.66 1.04
C HIS A 11 0.87 -6.84 0.56
N ARG A 12 1.79 -5.97 1.01
CA ARG A 12 3.22 -6.13 0.70
C ARG A 12 3.79 -7.45 1.23
N GLN A 13 3.49 -7.78 2.48
CA GLN A 13 3.98 -9.02 3.11
C GLN A 13 3.34 -10.26 2.49
N LYS A 14 2.06 -10.21 2.13
CA LYS A 14 1.35 -11.27 1.39
C LYS A 14 2.00 -11.54 0.04
N ALA A 15 2.46 -10.49 -0.64
CA ALA A 15 3.26 -10.59 -1.87
C ALA A 15 4.73 -10.98 -1.64
N LYS A 16 5.16 -11.25 -0.40
CA LYS A 16 6.53 -11.61 -0.01
C LYS A 16 7.60 -10.59 -0.42
N LEU A 17 7.24 -9.32 -0.49
CA LEU A 17 8.14 -8.23 -0.85
C LEU A 17 8.76 -7.58 0.40
N SER A 18 10.04 -7.24 0.37
CA SER A 18 10.59 -6.26 1.32
C SER A 18 10.12 -4.84 0.98
N GLN A 19 10.29 -3.89 1.90
CA GLN A 19 10.01 -2.47 1.60
C GLN A 19 10.87 -1.96 0.43
N LYS A 20 12.10 -2.46 0.31
CA LYS A 20 13.03 -2.10 -0.77
C LYS A 20 12.58 -2.68 -2.11
N ASP A 21 12.11 -3.92 -2.12
CA ASP A 21 11.61 -4.58 -3.35
C ASP A 21 10.38 -3.87 -3.88
N LEU A 22 9.42 -3.57 -2.99
CA LEU A 22 8.23 -2.83 -3.39
C LEU A 22 8.58 -1.43 -3.90
N ALA A 23 9.48 -0.72 -3.21
CA ALA A 23 9.93 0.60 -3.64
C ALA A 23 10.50 0.59 -5.06
N TYR A 24 11.29 -0.42 -5.40
CA TYR A 24 11.83 -0.60 -6.75
C TYR A 24 10.72 -0.86 -7.77
N LEU A 25 9.76 -1.74 -7.45
CA LEU A 25 8.67 -2.12 -8.36
C LEU A 25 7.77 -0.95 -8.77
N ILE A 26 7.46 -0.07 -7.82
CA ILE A 26 6.57 1.08 -8.08
C ILE A 26 7.33 2.39 -8.30
N ASN A 27 8.66 2.34 -8.48
CA ASN A 27 9.51 3.49 -8.73
C ASN A 27 9.39 4.60 -7.66
N THR A 28 9.56 4.23 -6.39
CA THR A 28 9.61 5.14 -5.23
C THR A 28 10.82 4.83 -4.34
N SER A 29 10.92 5.48 -3.18
CA SER A 29 11.96 5.21 -2.19
C SER A 29 11.48 4.26 -1.10
N GLN A 30 12.39 3.44 -0.55
CA GLN A 30 12.11 2.62 0.64
C GLN A 30 11.59 3.47 1.81
N GLN A 31 12.11 4.70 1.95
CA GLN A 31 11.70 5.64 2.98
C GLN A 31 10.22 6.02 2.82
N ASN A 32 9.74 6.24 1.59
CA ASN A 32 8.32 6.49 1.34
C ASN A 32 7.47 5.29 1.76
N ILE A 33 7.85 4.07 1.37
CA ILE A 33 7.14 2.84 1.79
C ILE A 33 7.06 2.77 3.33
N SER A 34 8.18 3.00 4.03
CA SER A 34 8.18 2.98 5.49
C SER A 34 7.29 4.06 6.12
N ARG A 35 7.21 5.25 5.53
CA ARG A 35 6.36 6.34 6.05
C ARG A 35 4.89 6.05 5.83
N TRP A 36 4.55 5.46 4.69
CA TRP A 36 3.20 5.01 4.36
C TRP A 36 2.73 3.91 5.32
N GLU A 37 3.56 2.89 5.57
CA GLU A 37 3.23 1.82 6.52
C GLU A 37 3.08 2.29 7.98
N LYS A 38 3.61 3.47 8.31
CA LYS A 38 3.50 4.09 9.64
C LYS A 38 2.42 5.16 9.72
N ASN A 39 1.66 5.39 8.64
CA ASN A 39 0.70 6.48 8.53
C ASN A 39 1.30 7.88 8.76
N GLU A 40 2.61 8.06 8.52
CA GLU A 40 3.28 9.36 8.65
C GLU A 40 3.02 10.27 7.44
N VAL A 41 2.79 9.66 6.28
CA VAL A 41 2.47 10.31 5.00
C VAL A 41 1.50 9.43 4.24
N GLU A 42 0.57 10.06 3.54
CA GLU A 42 -0.31 9.36 2.60
C GLU A 42 0.35 9.31 1.20
N PRO A 43 0.30 8.16 0.51
CA PRO A 43 0.71 8.08 -0.89
C PRO A 43 -0.23 8.92 -1.77
N SER A 44 0.28 9.35 -2.93
CA SER A 44 -0.59 9.96 -3.94
C SER A 44 -1.56 8.92 -4.51
N ILE A 45 -2.70 9.39 -5.02
CA ILE A 45 -3.69 8.50 -5.63
C ILE A 45 -3.11 7.68 -6.79
N SER A 46 -2.14 8.23 -7.54
CA SER A 46 -1.43 7.51 -8.59
C SER A 46 -0.68 6.28 -8.07
N PHE A 47 -0.09 6.35 -6.87
CA PHE A 47 0.53 5.17 -6.24
C PHE A 47 -0.51 4.15 -5.80
N CYS A 48 -1.63 4.61 -5.23
CA CYS A 48 -2.71 3.71 -4.83
C CYS A 48 -3.25 2.93 -6.04
N VAL A 49 -3.47 3.59 -7.18
CA VAL A 49 -3.89 2.93 -8.43
C VAL A 49 -2.85 1.91 -8.90
N ALA A 50 -1.57 2.29 -8.97
CA ALA A 50 -0.52 1.37 -9.40
C ALA A 50 -0.38 0.12 -8.50
N LEU A 51 -0.59 0.29 -7.19
CA LEU A 51 -0.57 -0.81 -6.22
C LEU A 51 -1.80 -1.71 -6.36
N ALA A 52 -2.99 -1.13 -6.54
CA ALA A 52 -4.21 -1.88 -6.79
C ALA A 52 -4.09 -2.73 -8.06
N ASP A 53 -3.57 -2.15 -9.15
CA ASP A 53 -3.32 -2.85 -10.40
C ASP A 53 -2.26 -3.97 -10.22
N TYR A 54 -1.18 -3.69 -9.48
CA TYR A 54 -0.12 -4.67 -9.22
C TYR A 54 -0.63 -5.87 -8.40
N TYR A 55 -1.45 -5.64 -7.38
CA TYR A 55 -2.01 -6.70 -6.55
C TYR A 55 -3.26 -7.35 -7.14
N GLY A 56 -3.86 -6.75 -8.19
CA GLY A 56 -5.11 -7.23 -8.78
C GLY A 56 -6.31 -7.07 -7.87
N ILE A 57 -6.33 -6.01 -7.05
CA ILE A 57 -7.38 -5.73 -6.04
C ILE A 57 -8.01 -4.35 -6.27
N SER A 58 -9.14 -4.08 -5.62
CA SER A 58 -9.75 -2.75 -5.63
C SER A 58 -9.02 -1.76 -4.71
N LEU A 59 -9.24 -0.45 -4.90
CA LEU A 59 -8.75 0.57 -3.96
C LEU A 59 -9.36 0.40 -2.57
N ASP A 60 -10.63 0.01 -2.47
CA ASP A 60 -11.27 -0.22 -1.17
C ASP A 60 -10.58 -1.39 -0.44
N GLU A 61 -10.22 -2.48 -1.14
CA GLU A 61 -9.45 -3.59 -0.59
C GLU A 61 -8.01 -3.20 -0.23
N LEU A 62 -7.34 -2.38 -1.05
CA LEU A 62 -5.99 -1.88 -0.78
C LEU A 62 -5.89 -1.13 0.54
N ILE A 63 -6.92 -0.32 0.84
CA ILE A 63 -6.96 0.51 2.04
C ILE A 63 -7.72 -0.14 3.20
N GLY A 64 -8.32 -1.32 3.01
CA GLY A 64 -9.07 -2.02 4.06
C GLY A 64 -10.43 -1.37 4.36
N ARG A 65 -10.99 -0.67 3.37
CA ARG A 65 -12.33 -0.08 3.43
C ARG A 65 -13.36 -1.13 3.03
N ASP A 66 -14.31 -1.36 3.91
CA ASP A 66 -15.48 -2.19 3.65
C ASP A 66 -16.73 -1.32 3.71
N TYR A 67 -17.44 -1.20 2.59
CA TYR A 67 -18.66 -0.38 2.50
C TYR A 67 -19.89 -1.08 3.10
N ASN A 68 -19.82 -2.40 3.32
CA ASN A 68 -20.95 -3.22 3.80
C ASN A 68 -20.88 -3.53 5.30
N LYS A 69 -19.96 -2.89 6.04
CA LYS A 69 -19.86 -2.98 7.50
C LYS A 69 -20.72 -1.94 8.21
#